data_AF-A0A966W435-F1
#
_entry.id   AF-A0A966W435-F1
#
_cell.length_a   1.000
_cell.length_b   1.000
_cell.length_c   1.000
_cell.angle_alpha   90.00
_cell.angle_beta   90.00
_cell.angle_gamma   90.00
#
_symmetry.space_group_name_H-M   'P 1'
#
loop_
_entity.id
_entity.type
_entity.pdbx_description
1 polymer ?
#
loop_
_entity_poly.entity_id
_entity_poly.type
_entity_poly.pdbx_seq_one_letter_code
_entity_poly.pdbx_strand_id
1 'polypeptide(L)'
;MILQLTELGESSRALAMSRFSQIRPYLEDGVPLSRVAKDCTVTLRTLRRWVNSYRKHGLVGLVNQETNETASSEKSTLIQCIEGLALQRPRMAITSIHRKACAVARQQGLRAPSYHAVYRIVNSIDPALMTMAQDGAKVYSETYDLIHRREANAPNEIWQADHTLLDIWVLDKDKTARKPWLTIVLDDYSRAVAGYLLSFSAPSALQTSLALRQAIWRKPQPGWRICGIPQVLYTDHGSDFTSRHLEQVLADLKVQLVFSGVGRPRGRGKIERFFGTINQVFLSRFPGYSPSGTQRAAKLTLSDLTREFESYLLTEYLVTEHSTTGETPQARWQSGSFLPRMPDSLEQLDLLLLTVPKMRRVQQDGIQFMGYRYISPTLAGFVGEQVILRYDPRDMAEVRVYHQEQFICKAVSPELAGQVVPYREIANARNRRRRELRKQLAERQEVVESLLASRRWSTSETSAELSKPSKVKPKRKIKRYRNE
;
A
#
# COMPACT_ATOMS: atom_id res chain seq x y z
N MET A 1 13.78 -15.81 47.95
CA MET A 1 14.14 -14.74 47.00
C MET A 1 14.54 -13.51 47.78
N ILE A 2 15.72 -12.95 47.52
CA ILE A 2 16.13 -11.65 48.07
C ILE A 2 15.42 -10.60 47.21
N LEU A 3 14.29 -10.06 47.69
CA LEU A 3 13.58 -8.95 47.05
C LEU A 3 14.54 -7.77 46.86
N GLN A 4 14.63 -7.21 45.65
CA GLN A 4 15.45 -6.03 45.38
C GLN A 4 14.63 -4.75 45.53
N LEU A 5 15.30 -3.65 45.93
CA LEU A 5 14.63 -2.35 46.13
C LEU A 5 13.97 -1.80 44.85
N THR A 6 14.50 -2.20 43.70
CA THR A 6 14.02 -1.87 42.36
C THR A 6 12.66 -2.51 42.03
N GLU A 7 12.29 -3.56 42.75
CA GLU A 7 11.03 -4.31 42.55
C GLU A 7 9.88 -3.74 43.42
N LEU A 8 10.16 -2.77 44.29
CA LEU A 8 9.15 -2.13 45.15
C LEU A 8 8.53 -0.92 44.46
N GLY A 9 7.21 -0.76 44.57
CA GLY A 9 6.51 0.45 44.13
C GLY A 9 6.94 1.71 44.90
N GLU A 10 6.74 2.88 44.29
CA GLU A 10 7.23 4.17 44.78
C GLU A 10 6.75 4.49 46.21
N SER A 11 5.48 4.22 46.53
CA SER A 11 4.92 4.39 47.87
C SER A 11 5.61 3.51 48.93
N SER A 12 5.97 2.28 48.56
CA SER A 12 6.70 1.36 49.45
C SER A 12 8.15 1.77 49.64
N ARG A 13 8.79 2.33 48.59
CA ARG A 13 10.13 2.91 48.67
C ARG A 13 10.15 4.17 49.53
N ALA A 14 9.14 5.05 49.39
CA ALA A 14 8.98 6.24 50.22
C ALA A 14 8.77 5.86 51.70
N LEU A 15 7.96 4.84 51.99
CA LEU A 15 7.79 4.32 53.34
C LEU A 15 9.08 3.73 53.91
N ALA A 16 9.80 2.91 53.13
CA ALA A 16 11.09 2.36 53.53
C ALA A 16 12.11 3.48 53.82
N MET A 17 12.13 4.53 52.99
CA MET A 17 13.01 5.69 53.17
C MET A 17 12.63 6.53 54.40
N SER A 18 11.34 6.75 54.65
CA SER A 18 10.84 7.43 55.84
C SER A 18 11.16 6.67 57.14
N ARG A 19 11.15 5.33 57.09
CA ARG A 19 11.58 4.49 58.22
C ARG A 19 13.09 4.48 58.38
N PHE A 20 13.82 4.49 57.27
CA PHE A 20 15.28 4.58 57.27
C PHE A 20 15.76 5.90 57.87
N SER A 21 15.15 7.04 57.52
CA SER A 21 15.53 8.35 58.07
C SER A 21 15.40 8.40 59.59
N GLN A 22 14.45 7.67 60.17
CA GLN A 22 14.28 7.57 61.63
C GLN A 22 15.35 6.72 62.31
N ILE A 23 15.89 5.69 61.65
CA ILE A 23 16.97 4.84 62.24
C ILE A 23 18.37 5.29 61.83
N ARG A 24 18.49 6.19 60.84
CA ARG A 24 19.75 6.72 60.31
C ARG A 24 20.67 7.30 61.38
N PRO A 25 20.21 8.12 62.35
CA PRO A 25 21.10 8.69 63.39
C PRO A 25 21.79 7.63 64.25
N TYR A 26 21.16 6.46 64.43
CA TYR A 26 21.79 5.33 65.13
C TYR A 26 22.78 4.56 64.25
N LEU A 27 22.50 4.47 62.94
CA LEU A 27 23.32 3.69 62.00
C LEU A 27 24.57 4.44 61.53
N GLU A 28 24.47 5.76 61.34
CA GLU A 28 25.55 6.59 60.78
C GLU A 28 26.24 7.46 61.84
N ASP A 29 25.47 8.07 62.75
CA ASP A 29 25.97 9.10 63.68
C ASP A 29 26.27 8.56 65.10
N GLY A 30 26.12 7.26 65.33
CA GLY A 30 26.40 6.61 66.63
C GLY A 30 25.45 7.01 67.78
N VAL A 31 24.32 7.66 67.48
CA VAL A 31 23.37 8.12 68.50
C VAL A 31 22.60 6.93 69.10
N PRO A 32 22.61 6.69 70.42
CA PRO A 32 21.91 5.55 71.01
C PRO A 32 20.41 5.54 70.67
N LEU A 33 19.84 4.37 70.32
CA LEU A 33 18.41 4.23 69.98
C LEU A 33 17.46 4.74 71.06
N SER A 34 17.88 4.76 72.33
CA SER A 34 17.11 5.33 73.44
C SER A 34 16.91 6.85 73.33
N ARG A 35 17.85 7.56 72.70
CA ARG A 35 17.76 9.00 72.42
C ARG A 35 16.94 9.24 71.16
N VAL A 36 17.17 8.47 70.09
CA VAL A 36 16.37 8.52 68.85
C VAL A 36 14.88 8.26 69.12
N ALA A 37 14.55 7.35 70.03
CA ALA A 37 13.17 7.06 70.43
C ALA A 37 12.46 8.23 71.17
N LYS A 38 13.21 9.19 71.74
CA LYS A 38 12.63 10.39 72.36
C LYS A 38 12.24 11.44 71.32
N ASP A 39 12.98 11.49 70.22
CA ASP A 39 12.81 12.48 69.15
C ASP A 39 11.90 11.97 68.01
N CYS A 40 11.50 10.70 68.06
CA CYS A 40 10.60 10.05 67.09
C CYS A 40 9.26 9.65 67.72
N THR A 41 8.22 9.52 66.90
CA THR A 41 6.90 9.02 67.31
C THR A 41 6.83 7.49 67.48
N VAL A 42 7.97 6.80 67.37
CA VAL A 42 8.05 5.34 67.28
C VAL A 42 8.78 4.75 68.49
N THR A 43 8.26 3.64 69.02
CA THR A 43 8.81 3.02 70.23
C THR A 43 10.20 2.41 70.01
N LEU A 44 11.00 2.34 71.09
CA LEU A 44 12.33 1.73 71.09
C LEU A 44 12.33 0.28 70.57
N ARG A 45 11.27 -0.49 70.86
CA ARG A 45 11.10 -1.87 70.37
C ARG A 45 11.00 -1.92 68.85
N THR A 46 10.22 -1.00 68.26
CA THR A 46 10.02 -0.93 66.81
C THR A 46 11.28 -0.45 66.10
N LEU A 47 11.99 0.54 66.66
CA LEU A 47 13.28 0.98 66.11
C LEU A 47 14.33 -0.15 66.12
N ARG A 48 14.44 -0.93 67.22
CA ARG A 48 15.30 -2.13 67.27
C ARG A 48 14.92 -3.16 66.20
N ARG A 49 13.61 -3.39 66.00
CA ARG A 49 13.11 -4.30 64.95
C ARG A 49 13.52 -3.82 63.56
N TRP A 50 13.36 -2.53 63.28
CA TRP A 50 13.75 -1.91 62.00
C TRP A 50 15.25 -1.99 61.74
N VAL A 51 16.09 -1.69 62.75
CA VAL A 51 17.54 -1.84 62.65
C VAL A 51 17.94 -3.27 62.32
N ASN A 52 17.37 -4.26 63.02
CA ASN A 52 17.67 -5.67 62.76
C ASN A 52 17.21 -6.10 61.36
N SER A 53 16.03 -5.66 60.94
CA SER A 53 15.50 -5.96 59.60
C SER A 53 16.33 -5.31 58.50
N TYR A 54 16.76 -4.05 58.70
CA TYR A 54 17.62 -3.32 57.78
C TYR A 54 19.00 -3.95 57.66
N ARG A 55 19.64 -4.35 58.76
CA ARG A 55 20.94 -5.05 58.72
C ARG A 55 20.87 -6.37 57.95
N LYS A 56 19.73 -7.05 57.98
CA LYS A 56 19.54 -8.36 57.34
C LYS A 56 19.10 -8.26 55.88
N HIS A 57 18.31 -7.24 55.52
CA HIS A 57 17.61 -7.16 54.24
C HIS A 57 17.72 -5.79 53.54
N GLY A 58 18.55 -4.88 54.06
CA GLY A 58 18.63 -3.51 53.58
C GLY A 58 17.31 -2.76 53.72
N LEU A 59 17.11 -1.75 52.86
CA LEU A 59 15.89 -0.93 52.85
C LEU A 59 14.61 -1.75 52.61
N VAL A 60 14.70 -2.90 51.92
CA VAL A 60 13.55 -3.79 51.66
C VAL A 60 12.97 -4.36 52.95
N GLY A 61 13.82 -4.62 53.96
CA GLY A 61 13.39 -5.09 55.28
C GLY A 61 12.57 -4.08 56.09
N LEU A 62 12.47 -2.83 55.62
CA LEU A 62 11.70 -1.77 56.28
C LEU A 62 10.28 -1.65 55.73
N VAL A 63 9.87 -2.44 54.74
CA VAL A 63 8.50 -2.51 54.24
C VAL A 63 7.65 -3.42 55.15
N ASN A 64 6.34 -3.19 55.24
CA ASN A 64 5.45 -4.07 55.99
C ASN A 64 5.41 -5.46 55.33
N GLN A 65 5.68 -6.53 56.09
CA GLN A 65 5.27 -7.87 55.69
C GLN A 65 3.78 -8.01 55.98
N GLU A 66 2.96 -8.17 54.94
CA GLU A 66 1.54 -8.51 55.11
C GLU A 66 1.43 -9.95 55.61
N THR A 67 1.29 -10.13 56.92
CA THR A 67 0.92 -11.40 57.52
C THR A 67 -0.59 -11.49 57.63
N ASN A 68 -1.23 -12.38 56.86
CA ASN A 68 -2.47 -13.10 57.21
C ASN A 68 -2.85 -14.09 56.09
N GLU A 69 -2.23 -15.28 56.08
CA GLU A 69 -2.42 -16.30 55.03
C GLU A 69 -3.84 -16.94 55.02
N THR A 70 -4.52 -17.04 56.17
CA THR A 70 -5.84 -17.71 56.26
C THR A 70 -7.01 -16.82 55.83
N ALA A 71 -7.04 -15.55 56.25
CA ALA A 71 -8.05 -14.58 55.78
C ALA A 71 -7.82 -14.19 54.30
N SER A 72 -6.62 -14.44 53.77
CA SER A 72 -6.28 -14.21 52.36
C SER A 72 -6.91 -15.26 51.44
N SER A 73 -6.94 -16.54 51.86
CA SER A 73 -7.48 -17.63 51.04
C SER A 73 -8.99 -17.52 50.79
N GLU A 74 -9.80 -17.28 51.83
CA GLU A 74 -11.26 -17.15 51.70
C GLU A 74 -11.67 -15.93 50.87
N LYS A 75 -10.95 -14.82 51.05
CA LYS A 75 -11.15 -13.58 50.29
C LYS A 75 -10.75 -13.79 48.82
N SER A 76 -9.68 -14.55 48.57
CA SER A 76 -9.21 -14.92 47.24
C SER A 76 -10.26 -15.73 46.47
N THR A 77 -10.91 -16.72 47.07
CA THR A 77 -11.94 -17.54 46.40
C THR A 77 -13.11 -16.70 45.91
N LEU A 78 -13.59 -15.77 46.75
CA LEU A 78 -14.73 -14.92 46.40
C LEU A 78 -14.35 -13.87 45.35
N ILE A 79 -13.12 -13.33 45.40
CA ILE A 79 -12.59 -12.42 44.37
C ILE A 79 -12.53 -13.16 43.02
N GLN A 80 -11.94 -14.35 42.97
CA GLN A 80 -11.86 -15.16 41.75
C GLN A 80 -13.25 -15.49 41.18
N CYS A 81 -14.23 -15.78 42.04
CA CYS A 81 -15.61 -15.99 41.62
C CYS A 81 -16.20 -14.74 40.95
N ILE A 82 -16.01 -13.57 41.57
CA ILE A 82 -16.51 -12.29 41.04
C ILE A 82 -15.82 -11.95 39.71
N GLU A 83 -14.50 -12.13 39.61
CA GLU A 83 -13.72 -11.92 38.38
C GLU A 83 -14.18 -12.86 37.27
N GLY A 84 -14.32 -14.16 37.57
CA GLY A 84 -14.80 -15.15 36.61
C GLY A 84 -16.20 -14.84 36.09
N LEU A 85 -17.11 -14.39 36.96
CA LEU A 85 -18.44 -13.93 36.55
C LEU A 85 -18.35 -12.67 35.67
N ALA A 86 -17.47 -11.73 35.99
CA ALA A 86 -17.30 -10.50 35.21
C ALA A 86 -16.73 -10.75 33.80
N LEU A 87 -15.95 -11.82 33.61
CA LEU A 87 -15.32 -12.18 32.34
C LEU A 87 -16.20 -13.07 31.44
N GLN A 88 -17.39 -13.49 31.88
CA GLN A 88 -18.29 -14.32 31.07
C GLN A 88 -19.03 -13.55 29.97
N ARG A 89 -19.32 -14.24 28.86
CA ARG A 89 -20.24 -13.78 27.81
C ARG A 89 -21.60 -14.46 27.92
N PRO A 90 -22.72 -13.74 27.73
CA PRO A 90 -22.82 -12.29 27.50
C PRO A 90 -22.55 -11.47 28.78
N ARG A 91 -22.21 -10.18 28.60
CA ARG A 91 -21.84 -9.27 29.71
C ARG A 91 -22.94 -9.23 30.77
N MET A 92 -22.57 -9.52 32.02
CA MET A 92 -23.49 -9.45 33.15
C MET A 92 -23.47 -8.07 33.82
N ALA A 93 -24.65 -7.59 34.23
CA ALA A 93 -24.75 -6.42 35.08
C ALA A 93 -24.10 -6.69 36.46
N ILE A 94 -23.45 -5.69 37.05
CA ILE A 94 -22.78 -5.80 38.36
C ILE A 94 -23.76 -6.24 39.46
N THR A 95 -25.03 -5.85 39.37
CA THR A 95 -26.12 -6.30 40.24
C THR A 95 -26.35 -7.81 40.16
N SER A 96 -26.30 -8.39 38.96
CA SER A 96 -26.41 -9.84 38.74
C SER A 96 -25.19 -10.59 39.26
N ILE A 97 -23.98 -10.03 39.06
CA ILE A 97 -22.73 -10.57 39.61
C ILE A 97 -22.80 -10.59 41.14
N HIS A 98 -23.25 -9.51 41.76
CA HIS A 98 -23.40 -9.40 43.22
C HIS A 98 -24.38 -10.45 43.79
N ARG A 99 -25.54 -10.64 43.15
CA ARG A 99 -26.51 -11.68 43.57
C ARG A 99 -25.90 -13.08 43.51
N LYS A 100 -25.21 -13.41 42.41
CA LYS A 100 -24.56 -14.71 42.23
C LYS A 100 -23.42 -14.92 43.22
N ALA A 101 -22.57 -13.92 43.42
CA ALA A 101 -21.48 -13.98 44.40
C ALA A 101 -22.00 -14.15 45.84
N CYS A 102 -23.10 -13.49 46.21
CA CYS A 102 -23.76 -13.71 47.50
C CYS A 102 -24.29 -15.14 47.67
N ALA A 103 -24.85 -15.74 46.61
CA ALA A 103 -25.35 -17.10 46.64
C ALA A 103 -24.22 -18.11 46.85
N VAL A 104 -23.12 -17.95 46.11
CA VAL A 104 -21.91 -18.80 46.25
C VAL A 104 -21.30 -18.65 47.65
N ALA A 105 -21.19 -17.42 48.16
CA ALA A 105 -20.67 -17.18 49.50
C ALA A 105 -21.48 -17.94 50.57
N ARG A 106 -22.82 -17.91 50.49
CA ARG A 106 -23.68 -18.65 51.44
C ARG A 106 -23.50 -20.16 51.35
N GLN A 107 -23.41 -20.71 50.13
CA GLN A 107 -23.21 -22.15 49.94
C GLN A 107 -21.88 -22.65 50.49
N GLN A 108 -20.85 -21.81 50.47
CA GLN A 108 -19.51 -22.13 50.99
C GLN A 108 -19.29 -21.68 52.44
N GLY A 109 -20.32 -21.17 53.13
CA GLY A 109 -20.18 -20.66 54.50
C GLY A 109 -19.32 -19.39 54.62
N LEU A 110 -19.04 -18.70 53.50
CA LEU A 110 -18.24 -17.49 53.43
C LEU A 110 -19.08 -16.24 53.71
N ARG A 111 -18.43 -15.18 54.18
CA ARG A 111 -19.08 -13.87 54.37
C ARG A 111 -19.50 -13.28 53.01
N ALA A 112 -20.78 -12.96 52.89
CA ALA A 112 -21.33 -12.35 51.67
C ALA A 112 -20.67 -11.00 51.35
N PRO A 113 -20.32 -10.74 50.07
CA PRO A 113 -19.71 -9.47 49.68
C PRO A 113 -20.75 -8.36 49.60
N SER A 114 -20.34 -7.12 49.91
CA SER A 114 -21.17 -5.94 49.64
C SER A 114 -21.18 -5.62 48.15
N TYR A 115 -22.23 -4.93 47.69
CA TYR A 115 -22.30 -4.45 46.30
C TYR A 115 -21.06 -3.61 45.94
N HIS A 116 -20.64 -2.73 46.85
CA HIS A 116 -19.47 -1.87 46.64
C HIS A 116 -18.17 -2.67 46.54
N ALA A 117 -18.04 -3.77 47.28
CA ALA A 117 -16.89 -4.67 47.15
C ALA A 117 -16.85 -5.34 45.77
N VAL A 118 -17.98 -5.84 45.28
CA VAL A 118 -18.11 -6.43 43.93
C VAL A 118 -17.80 -5.37 42.87
N TYR A 119 -18.39 -4.18 42.97
CA TYR A 119 -18.14 -3.07 42.05
C TYR A 119 -16.65 -2.73 41.94
N ARG A 120 -15.96 -2.61 43.08
CA ARG A 120 -14.53 -2.33 43.12
C ARG A 120 -13.71 -3.45 42.50
N ILE A 121 -14.03 -4.72 42.77
CA ILE A 121 -13.33 -5.87 42.17
C ILE A 121 -13.50 -5.88 40.66
N VAL A 122 -14.72 -5.71 40.15
CA VAL A 122 -14.99 -5.68 38.71
C VAL A 122 -14.22 -4.54 38.03
N ASN A 123 -14.16 -3.36 38.66
CA ASN A 123 -13.43 -2.22 38.11
C ASN A 123 -11.90 -2.29 38.29
N SER A 124 -11.40 -3.20 39.13
CA SER A 124 -9.96 -3.44 39.26
C SER A 124 -9.44 -4.51 38.30
N ILE A 125 -10.32 -5.20 37.58
CA ILE A 125 -9.92 -6.14 36.52
C ILE A 125 -9.18 -5.36 35.44
N ASP A 126 -8.05 -5.90 34.98
CA ASP A 126 -7.28 -5.34 33.88
C ASP A 126 -8.20 -5.05 32.67
N PRO A 127 -8.30 -3.78 32.22
CA PRO A 127 -9.08 -3.42 31.04
C PRO A 127 -8.75 -4.28 29.82
N ALA A 128 -7.48 -4.67 29.65
CA ALA A 128 -7.04 -5.52 28.55
C ALA A 128 -7.63 -6.94 28.66
N LEU A 129 -7.62 -7.53 29.86
CA LEU A 129 -8.26 -8.83 30.11
C LEU A 129 -9.78 -8.77 29.92
N MET A 130 -10.42 -7.69 30.37
CA MET A 130 -11.85 -7.47 30.19
C MET A 130 -12.23 -7.35 28.71
N THR A 131 -11.48 -6.58 27.93
CA THR A 131 -11.69 -6.45 26.47
C THR A 131 -11.45 -7.78 25.75
N MET A 132 -10.39 -8.53 26.10
CA MET A 132 -10.16 -9.87 25.56
C MET A 132 -11.36 -10.79 25.83
N ALA A 133 -11.84 -10.79 27.08
CA ALA A 133 -12.93 -11.65 27.50
C ALA A 133 -14.27 -11.25 26.89
N GLN A 134 -14.62 -9.96 26.81
CA GLN A 134 -15.95 -9.48 26.39
C GLN A 134 -16.05 -9.16 24.90
N ASP A 135 -15.02 -8.54 24.32
CA ASP A 135 -15.04 -8.02 22.94
C ASP A 135 -14.23 -8.90 21.98
N GLY A 136 -13.23 -9.62 22.50
CA GLY A 136 -12.50 -10.67 21.81
C GLY A 136 -11.11 -10.26 21.33
N ALA A 137 -10.38 -11.25 20.80
CA ALA A 137 -8.98 -11.09 20.43
C ALA A 137 -8.72 -9.99 19.39
N LYS A 138 -9.68 -9.72 18.50
CA LYS A 138 -9.55 -8.66 17.49
C LYS A 138 -9.53 -7.26 18.13
N VAL A 139 -10.55 -6.93 18.91
CA VAL A 139 -10.67 -5.61 19.59
C VAL A 139 -9.54 -5.43 20.60
N TYR A 140 -9.16 -6.51 21.30
CA TYR A 140 -7.98 -6.51 22.14
C TYR A 140 -6.72 -6.12 21.36
N SER A 141 -6.44 -6.80 20.25
CA SER A 141 -5.24 -6.56 19.44
C SER A 141 -5.18 -5.13 18.89
N GLU A 142 -6.33 -4.56 18.53
CA GLU A 142 -6.42 -3.17 18.05
C GLU A 142 -6.14 -2.14 19.15
N THR A 143 -6.47 -2.47 20.41
CA THR A 143 -6.43 -1.52 21.53
C THR A 143 -5.17 -1.64 22.39
N TYR A 144 -4.69 -2.86 22.64
CA TYR A 144 -3.67 -3.14 23.66
C TYR A 144 -2.36 -3.76 23.12
N ASP A 145 -2.33 -4.29 21.89
CA ASP A 145 -1.06 -4.81 21.36
C ASP A 145 -0.05 -3.68 21.18
N LEU A 146 1.18 -3.90 21.65
CA LEU A 146 2.29 -2.97 21.45
C LEU A 146 2.63 -2.89 19.95
N ILE A 147 2.44 -1.72 19.34
CA ILE A 147 2.72 -1.50 17.91
C ILE A 147 4.15 -0.99 17.73
N HIS A 148 5.02 -1.82 17.16
CA HIS A 148 6.30 -1.34 16.62
C HIS A 148 6.03 -0.63 15.28
N ARG A 149 5.93 0.71 15.32
CA ARG A 149 5.72 1.53 14.13
C ARG A 149 7.03 1.59 13.35
N ARG A 150 7.10 0.87 12.22
CA ARG A 150 8.17 1.08 11.24
C ARG A 150 7.92 2.41 10.53
N GLU A 151 8.92 3.28 10.54
CA GLU A 151 8.98 4.49 9.72
C GLU A 151 10.21 4.36 8.83
N ALA A 152 10.05 4.69 7.55
CA ALA A 152 11.14 4.88 6.62
C ALA A 152 12.12 5.93 7.17
N ASN A 153 13.41 5.79 6.89
CA ASN A 153 14.44 6.69 7.36
C ASN A 153 14.71 7.83 6.36
N ALA A 154 14.26 7.69 5.12
CA ALA A 154 14.47 8.67 4.06
C ALA A 154 13.27 8.81 3.10
N PRO A 155 13.16 9.95 2.40
CA PRO A 155 12.20 10.12 1.30
C PRO A 155 12.36 9.03 0.23
N ASN A 156 11.24 8.57 -0.35
CA ASN A 156 11.18 7.53 -1.38
C ASN A 156 11.74 6.16 -0.97
N GLU A 157 12.03 5.91 0.30
CA GLU A 157 12.39 4.57 0.76
C GLU A 157 11.17 3.65 0.70
N ILE A 158 10.06 4.07 1.30
CA ILE A 158 8.81 3.31 1.32
C ILE A 158 7.67 4.23 0.88
N TRP A 159 6.92 3.80 -0.13
CA TRP A 159 5.63 4.38 -0.48
C TRP A 159 4.50 3.44 -0.05
N GLN A 160 3.47 3.97 0.59
CA GLN A 160 2.23 3.26 0.88
C GLN A 160 1.21 3.56 -0.21
N ALA A 161 0.54 2.54 -0.75
CA ALA A 161 -0.55 2.72 -1.69
C ALA A 161 -1.83 2.07 -1.18
N ASP A 162 -2.95 2.77 -1.33
CA ASP A 162 -4.26 2.29 -0.89
C ASP A 162 -5.41 3.03 -1.61
N HIS A 163 -6.61 2.47 -1.52
CA HIS A 163 -7.83 2.99 -2.11
C HIS A 163 -8.93 3.13 -1.07
N THR A 164 -9.72 4.19 -1.16
CA THR A 164 -10.94 4.32 -0.36
C THR A 164 -12.09 4.86 -1.20
N LEU A 165 -13.32 4.38 -0.93
CA LEU A 165 -14.52 5.03 -1.44
C LEU A 165 -14.76 6.30 -0.61
N LEU A 166 -14.93 7.44 -1.27
CA LEU A 166 -15.12 8.70 -0.58
C LEU A 166 -16.57 8.88 -0.11
N ASP A 167 -16.75 9.47 1.07
CA ASP A 167 -18.07 9.78 1.63
C ASP A 167 -18.68 11.07 1.06
N ILE A 168 -18.62 11.24 -0.26
CA ILE A 168 -19.21 12.37 -0.96
C ILE A 168 -19.94 11.91 -2.21
N TRP A 169 -21.16 12.44 -2.41
CA TRP A 169 -21.94 12.24 -3.63
C TRP A 169 -21.57 13.31 -4.66
N VAL A 170 -21.18 12.87 -5.84
CA VAL A 170 -20.70 13.71 -6.95
C VAL A 170 -21.48 13.35 -8.21
N LEU A 171 -21.74 14.33 -9.07
CA LEU A 171 -22.44 14.15 -10.33
C LEU A 171 -21.52 13.54 -11.40
N ASP A 172 -21.97 12.45 -12.01
CA ASP A 172 -21.40 11.87 -13.22
C ASP A 172 -21.88 12.63 -14.48
N LYS A 173 -21.34 12.29 -15.65
CA LYS A 173 -21.69 12.93 -16.94
C LYS A 173 -23.20 12.89 -17.23
N ASP A 174 -23.87 11.82 -16.79
CA ASP A 174 -25.31 11.61 -16.95
C ASP A 174 -26.13 12.28 -15.82
N LYS A 175 -25.51 13.15 -15.01
CA LYS A 175 -26.09 13.79 -13.82
C LYS A 175 -26.55 12.82 -12.74
N THR A 176 -26.08 11.58 -12.78
CA THR A 176 -26.31 10.59 -11.72
C THR A 176 -25.34 10.84 -10.57
N ALA A 177 -25.85 10.79 -9.34
CA ALA A 177 -25.02 10.97 -8.15
C ALA A 177 -24.32 9.65 -7.81
N ARG A 178 -22.99 9.67 -7.72
CA ARG A 178 -22.15 8.50 -7.42
C ARG A 178 -21.03 8.87 -6.45
N LYS A 179 -20.59 7.90 -5.64
CA LYS A 179 -19.41 8.05 -4.79
C LYS A 179 -18.14 7.71 -5.58
N PRO A 180 -17.13 8.59 -5.66
CA PRO A 180 -15.87 8.29 -6.31
C PRO A 180 -14.92 7.51 -5.38
N TRP A 181 -14.08 6.69 -5.99
CA TRP A 181 -12.90 6.10 -5.38
C TRP A 181 -11.72 7.07 -5.43
N LEU A 182 -10.98 7.14 -4.34
CA LEU A 182 -9.70 7.83 -4.24
C LEU A 182 -8.60 6.80 -4.04
N THR A 183 -7.65 6.77 -4.97
CA THR A 183 -6.38 6.05 -4.84
C THR A 183 -5.30 7.02 -4.39
N ILE A 184 -4.48 6.65 -3.41
CA ILE A 184 -3.37 7.46 -2.91
C ILE A 184 -2.07 6.66 -2.94
N VAL A 185 -1.00 7.33 -3.31
CA VAL A 185 0.39 6.90 -3.12
C VAL A 185 1.05 7.90 -2.17
N LEU A 186 1.36 7.46 -0.96
CA LEU A 186 1.86 8.28 0.14
C LEU A 186 3.31 7.92 0.46
N ASP A 187 4.20 8.89 0.59
CA ASP A 187 5.55 8.68 1.08
C ASP A 187 5.56 8.46 2.61
N ASP A 188 6.09 7.33 3.07
CA ASP A 188 6.02 6.88 4.46
C ASP A 188 6.80 7.78 5.44
N TYR A 189 7.94 8.30 5.01
CA TYR A 189 8.84 9.15 5.80
C TYR A 189 8.29 10.57 5.93
N SER A 190 8.04 11.22 4.79
CA SER A 190 7.65 12.63 4.75
C SER A 190 6.16 12.87 5.00
N ARG A 191 5.33 11.84 4.82
CA ARG A 191 3.86 11.93 4.76
C ARG A 191 3.36 12.72 3.55
N ALA A 192 4.21 13.00 2.57
CA ALA A 192 3.78 13.70 1.38
C ALA A 192 3.05 12.75 0.42
N VAL A 193 1.97 13.23 -0.20
CA VAL A 193 1.29 12.47 -1.25
C VAL A 193 2.13 12.56 -2.53
N ALA A 194 2.63 11.42 -2.98
CA ALA A 194 3.35 11.29 -4.23
C ALA A 194 2.37 11.30 -5.41
N GLY A 195 1.24 10.60 -5.35
CA GLY A 195 0.25 10.62 -6.43
C GLY A 195 -1.13 10.25 -5.95
N TYR A 196 -2.14 10.57 -6.76
CA TYR A 196 -3.51 10.19 -6.51
C TYR A 196 -4.29 9.90 -7.79
N LEU A 197 -5.44 9.24 -7.64
CA LEU A 197 -6.42 9.13 -8.72
C LEU A 197 -7.84 9.17 -8.15
N LEU A 198 -8.67 10.05 -8.70
CA LEU A 198 -10.10 10.12 -8.43
C LEU A 198 -10.87 9.52 -9.61
N SER A 199 -11.73 8.55 -9.34
CA SER A 199 -12.46 7.82 -10.39
C SER A 199 -13.76 7.23 -9.88
N PHE A 200 -14.77 7.08 -10.74
CA PHE A 200 -15.98 6.30 -10.41
C PHE A 200 -15.82 4.80 -10.65
N SER A 201 -14.72 4.37 -11.28
CA SER A 201 -14.39 2.97 -11.44
C SER A 201 -13.85 2.39 -10.13
N ALA A 202 -14.21 1.15 -9.83
CA ALA A 202 -13.63 0.43 -8.70
C ALA A 202 -12.10 0.28 -8.85
N PRO A 203 -11.37 0.11 -7.74
CA PRO A 203 -9.94 -0.15 -7.76
C PRO A 203 -9.59 -1.32 -8.69
N SER A 204 -8.55 -1.12 -9.48
CA SER A 204 -8.04 -2.10 -10.44
C SER A 204 -6.58 -1.79 -10.73
N ALA A 205 -5.84 -2.78 -11.24
CA ALA A 205 -4.43 -2.61 -11.59
C ALA A 205 -4.19 -1.37 -12.47
N LEU A 206 -5.12 -1.05 -13.38
CA LEU A 206 -5.04 0.15 -14.21
C LEU A 206 -5.14 1.44 -13.38
N GLN A 207 -6.09 1.54 -12.45
CA GLN A 207 -6.26 2.73 -11.58
C GLN A 207 -5.01 2.93 -10.72
N THR A 208 -4.47 1.84 -10.17
CA THR A 208 -3.22 1.85 -9.40
C THR A 208 -2.03 2.28 -10.26
N SER A 209 -1.88 1.74 -11.47
CA SER A 209 -0.85 2.15 -12.42
C SER A 209 -0.92 3.62 -12.79
N LEU A 210 -2.12 4.18 -12.93
CA LEU A 210 -2.32 5.60 -13.22
C LEU A 210 -1.88 6.50 -12.06
N ALA A 211 -2.24 6.14 -10.83
CA ALA A 211 -1.79 6.84 -9.63
C ALA A 211 -0.26 6.74 -9.47
N LEU A 212 0.33 5.57 -9.71
CA LEU A 212 1.79 5.36 -9.68
C LEU A 212 2.50 6.15 -10.78
N ARG A 213 1.95 6.19 -12.00
CA ARG A 213 2.51 6.99 -13.10
C ARG A 213 2.57 8.46 -12.72
N GLN A 214 1.49 9.00 -12.15
CA GLN A 214 1.47 10.37 -11.64
C GLN A 214 2.49 10.53 -10.51
N ALA A 215 2.57 9.57 -9.59
CA ALA A 215 3.48 9.61 -8.46
C ALA A 215 4.96 9.64 -8.85
N ILE A 216 5.35 8.78 -9.81
CA ILE A 216 6.74 8.62 -10.23
C ILE A 216 7.21 9.80 -11.07
N TRP A 217 6.37 10.30 -11.98
CA TRP A 217 6.77 11.37 -12.89
C TRP A 217 6.75 12.74 -12.23
N ARG A 218 7.51 13.69 -12.78
CA ARG A 218 7.45 15.10 -12.34
C ARG A 218 6.12 15.71 -12.73
N LYS A 219 5.51 16.44 -11.81
CA LYS A 219 4.25 17.15 -12.05
C LYS A 219 4.53 18.54 -12.60
N PRO A 220 3.65 19.08 -13.47
CA PRO A 220 3.76 20.46 -13.94
C PRO A 220 3.48 21.49 -12.83
N GLN A 221 2.76 21.11 -11.76
CA GLN A 221 2.43 22.00 -10.65
C GLN A 221 3.70 22.33 -9.84
N PRO A 222 4.10 23.61 -9.72
CA PRO A 222 5.35 24.00 -9.03
C PRO A 222 5.33 23.71 -7.52
N GLY A 223 4.14 23.62 -6.94
CA GLY A 223 3.90 23.25 -5.54
C GLY A 223 3.88 21.75 -5.27
N TRP A 224 4.11 20.89 -6.27
CA TRP A 224 4.08 19.44 -6.10
C TRP A 224 5.41 18.78 -6.50
N ARG A 225 6.37 18.80 -5.58
CA ARG A 225 7.76 18.42 -5.88
C ARG A 225 8.05 16.92 -5.78
N ILE A 226 7.22 16.20 -5.04
CA ILE A 226 7.38 14.78 -4.74
C ILE A 226 7.33 13.98 -6.04
N CYS A 227 8.36 13.19 -6.33
CA CYS A 227 8.43 12.34 -7.52
C CYS A 227 9.52 11.26 -7.37
N GLY A 228 9.67 10.42 -8.39
CA GLY A 228 10.71 9.40 -8.47
C GLY A 228 10.23 8.00 -8.18
N ILE A 229 11.14 7.04 -8.28
CA ILE A 229 10.86 5.62 -8.13
C ILE A 229 11.25 5.22 -6.70
N PRO A 230 10.31 4.71 -5.88
CA PRO A 230 10.61 4.30 -4.50
C PRO A 230 11.50 3.05 -4.45
N GLN A 231 12.02 2.70 -3.28
CA GLN A 231 12.67 1.41 -3.06
C GLN A 231 11.63 0.32 -2.80
N VAL A 232 10.63 0.62 -1.96
CA VAL A 232 9.57 -0.30 -1.57
C VAL A 232 8.20 0.32 -1.86
N LEU A 233 7.31 -0.47 -2.48
CA LEU A 233 5.87 -0.19 -2.50
C LEU A 233 5.19 -1.11 -1.50
N TYR A 234 4.61 -0.52 -0.45
CA TYR A 234 3.90 -1.21 0.61
C TYR A 234 2.38 -1.09 0.41
N THR A 235 1.69 -2.21 0.28
CA THR A 235 0.25 -2.25 -0.02
C THR A 235 -0.44 -3.48 0.60
N ASP A 236 -1.77 -3.61 0.45
CA ASP A 236 -2.50 -4.82 0.84
C ASP A 236 -2.48 -5.88 -0.27
N HIS A 237 -3.04 -7.06 0.05
CA HIS A 237 -3.24 -8.14 -0.89
C HIS A 237 -4.41 -7.91 -1.87
N GLY A 238 -4.73 -6.66 -2.21
CA GLY A 238 -5.72 -6.31 -3.24
C GLY A 238 -5.41 -7.00 -4.58
N SER A 239 -6.45 -7.37 -5.32
CA SER A 239 -6.32 -8.08 -6.61
C SER A 239 -5.65 -7.22 -7.69
N ASP A 240 -5.72 -5.91 -7.55
CA ASP A 240 -5.00 -4.91 -8.31
C ASP A 240 -3.50 -4.92 -8.03
N PHE A 241 -3.12 -4.96 -6.74
CA PHE A 241 -1.72 -4.99 -6.32
C PHE A 241 -1.03 -6.35 -6.55
N THR A 242 -1.79 -7.43 -6.58
CA THR A 242 -1.31 -8.80 -6.85
C THR A 242 -1.35 -9.17 -8.33
N SER A 243 -1.67 -8.22 -9.22
CA SER A 243 -1.69 -8.48 -10.66
C SER A 243 -0.29 -8.73 -11.22
N ARG A 244 -0.12 -9.78 -12.04
CA ARG A 244 1.18 -10.12 -12.67
C ARG A 244 1.79 -8.95 -13.45
N HIS A 245 0.94 -8.13 -14.08
CA HIS A 245 1.39 -6.98 -14.83
C HIS A 245 2.05 -5.94 -13.92
N LEU A 246 1.41 -5.59 -12.79
CA LEU A 246 1.97 -4.62 -11.88
C LEU A 246 3.25 -5.14 -11.21
N GLU A 247 3.29 -6.43 -10.84
CA GLU A 247 4.49 -7.07 -10.29
C GLU A 247 5.68 -6.99 -11.26
N GLN A 248 5.46 -7.31 -12.54
CA GLN A 248 6.48 -7.18 -13.59
C GLN A 248 6.98 -5.75 -13.74
N VAL A 249 6.06 -4.79 -13.78
CA VAL A 249 6.41 -3.36 -13.94
C VAL A 249 7.22 -2.86 -12.75
N LEU A 250 6.82 -3.21 -11.53
CA LEU A 250 7.56 -2.85 -10.32
C LEU A 250 8.95 -3.51 -10.31
N ALA A 251 9.07 -4.76 -10.74
CA ALA A 251 10.36 -5.43 -10.89
C ALA A 251 11.28 -4.74 -11.91
N ASP A 252 10.75 -4.35 -13.08
CA ASP A 252 11.50 -3.59 -14.10
C ASP A 252 11.95 -2.21 -13.58
N LEU A 253 11.09 -1.56 -12.81
CA LEU A 253 11.39 -0.33 -12.09
C LEU A 253 12.26 -0.57 -10.85
N LYS A 254 12.68 -1.81 -10.56
CA LYS A 254 13.48 -2.18 -9.37
C LYS A 254 12.85 -1.70 -8.05
N VAL A 255 11.53 -1.81 -7.96
CA VAL A 255 10.73 -1.53 -6.76
C VAL A 255 10.38 -2.85 -6.11
N GLN A 256 10.70 -3.00 -4.83
CA GLN A 256 10.27 -4.15 -4.05
C GLN A 256 8.80 -3.99 -3.67
N LEU A 257 7.95 -4.92 -4.09
CA LEU A 257 6.56 -4.98 -3.67
C LEU A 257 6.45 -5.74 -2.33
N VAL A 258 5.89 -5.10 -1.31
CA VAL A 258 5.68 -5.70 0.02
C VAL A 258 4.20 -5.61 0.38
N PHE A 259 3.65 -6.73 0.79
CA PHE A 259 2.26 -6.83 1.23
C PHE A 259 2.14 -6.77 2.75
N SER A 260 1.13 -6.08 3.25
CA SER A 260 0.73 -6.18 4.66
C SER A 260 0.25 -7.60 4.96
N GLY A 261 0.62 -8.17 6.11
CA GLY A 261 0.15 -9.49 6.51
C GLY A 261 -1.38 -9.60 6.50
N VAL A 262 -1.91 -10.68 5.94
CA VAL A 262 -3.35 -10.94 5.85
C VAL A 262 -4.00 -10.81 7.24
N GLY A 263 -4.97 -9.90 7.36
CA GLY A 263 -5.71 -9.66 8.61
C GLY A 263 -4.96 -8.89 9.70
N ARG A 264 -3.79 -8.30 9.42
CA ARG A 264 -3.05 -7.45 10.37
C ARG A 264 -2.63 -6.11 9.73
N PRO A 265 -3.45 -5.04 9.81
CA PRO A 265 -3.19 -3.73 9.21
C PRO A 265 -2.11 -2.90 9.95
N ARG A 266 -1.10 -3.56 10.55
CA ARG A 266 -0.18 -2.94 11.53
C ARG A 266 0.82 -1.94 10.93
N GLY A 267 0.89 -1.81 9.59
CA GLY A 267 1.76 -0.86 8.87
C GLY A 267 1.03 0.25 8.10
N ARG A 268 -0.31 0.19 7.97
CA ARG A 268 -1.11 1.09 7.10
C ARG A 268 -1.75 2.27 7.83
N GLY A 269 -1.53 2.39 9.15
CA GLY A 269 -2.13 3.45 9.96
C GLY A 269 -1.74 4.88 9.56
N LYS A 270 -0.79 5.08 8.63
CA LYS A 270 -0.43 6.40 8.08
C LYS A 270 -1.38 6.79 6.96
N ILE A 271 -1.55 5.93 5.95
CA ILE A 271 -2.48 6.17 4.84
C ILE A 271 -3.94 6.14 5.31
N GLU A 272 -4.30 5.26 6.25
CA GLU A 272 -5.62 5.23 6.88
C GLU A 272 -5.93 6.54 7.63
N ARG A 273 -4.95 7.08 8.37
CA ARG A 273 -5.10 8.39 9.03
C ARG A 273 -5.27 9.51 8.01
N PHE A 274 -4.52 9.47 6.91
CA PHE A 274 -4.67 10.43 5.82
C PHE A 274 -6.09 10.38 5.23
N PHE A 275 -6.64 9.21 4.95
CA PHE A 275 -8.03 9.09 4.50
C PHE A 275 -9.03 9.64 5.52
N GLY A 276 -8.81 9.39 6.81
CA GLY A 276 -9.58 10.02 7.89
C GLY A 276 -9.55 11.55 7.82
N THR A 277 -8.37 12.14 7.59
CA THR A 277 -8.20 13.59 7.40
C THR A 277 -8.94 14.10 6.16
N ILE A 278 -8.82 13.40 5.02
CA ILE A 278 -9.57 13.75 3.80
C ILE A 278 -11.07 13.76 4.09
N ASN A 279 -11.57 12.74 4.79
CA ASN A 279 -12.98 12.62 5.08
C ASN A 279 -13.48 13.74 6.01
N GLN A 280 -12.76 13.99 7.11
CA GLN A 280 -13.21 14.91 8.15
C GLN A 280 -12.93 16.38 7.83
N VAL A 281 -11.83 16.69 7.15
CA VAL A 281 -11.36 18.07 6.94
C VAL A 281 -11.65 18.58 5.54
N PHE A 282 -11.37 17.78 4.51
CA PHE A 282 -11.54 18.21 3.12
C PHE A 282 -12.99 18.03 2.65
N LEU A 283 -13.53 16.81 2.73
CA LEU A 283 -14.86 16.51 2.19
C LEU A 283 -15.98 17.23 2.92
N SER A 284 -15.83 17.50 4.22
CA SER A 284 -16.83 18.17 5.04
C SER A 284 -17.21 19.58 4.58
N ARG A 285 -16.37 20.20 3.74
CA ARG A 285 -16.57 21.55 3.17
C ARG A 285 -17.57 21.58 2.01
N PHE A 286 -17.90 20.42 1.42
CA PHE A 286 -18.58 20.36 0.14
C PHE A 286 -20.03 19.83 0.23
N PRO A 287 -20.92 20.31 -0.64
CA PRO A 287 -22.24 19.74 -0.79
C PRO A 287 -22.14 18.28 -1.28
N GLY A 288 -23.01 17.41 -0.76
CA GLY A 288 -22.99 15.98 -1.07
C GLY A 288 -22.18 15.13 -0.07
N TYR A 289 -21.43 15.74 0.86
CA TYR A 289 -20.72 15.02 1.92
C TYR A 289 -21.70 14.25 2.82
N SER A 290 -21.51 12.93 2.91
CA SER A 290 -22.38 11.99 3.61
C SER A 290 -21.59 10.87 4.30
N PRO A 291 -21.04 11.14 5.50
CA PRO A 291 -20.36 10.14 6.31
C PRO A 291 -21.32 9.10 6.90
N SER A 292 -22.60 9.43 7.05
CA SER A 292 -23.65 8.51 7.51
C SER A 292 -24.19 7.59 6.40
N GLY A 293 -23.72 7.75 5.16
CA GLY A 293 -24.15 6.96 4.00
C GLY A 293 -25.49 7.37 3.39
N THR A 294 -26.26 8.25 4.02
CA THR A 294 -27.51 8.79 3.47
C THR A 294 -27.27 9.62 2.22
N GLN A 295 -27.97 9.33 1.12
CA GLN A 295 -27.75 10.06 -0.13
C GLN A 295 -28.10 11.55 0.05
N ARG A 296 -27.13 12.42 -0.25
CA ARG A 296 -27.29 13.88 -0.21
C ARG A 296 -27.24 14.45 -1.61
N ALA A 297 -27.78 15.66 -1.78
CA ALA A 297 -27.78 16.36 -3.06
C ALA A 297 -26.33 16.62 -3.52
N ALA A 298 -25.93 15.93 -4.59
CA ALA A 298 -24.65 16.15 -5.28
C ALA A 298 -24.75 17.43 -6.11
N LYS A 299 -23.75 18.32 -5.99
CA LYS A 299 -23.64 19.53 -6.81
C LYS A 299 -22.34 19.61 -7.60
N LEU A 300 -21.28 18.99 -7.09
CA LEU A 300 -19.98 18.96 -7.74
C LEU A 300 -19.94 17.87 -8.80
N THR A 301 -19.18 18.11 -9.87
CA THR A 301 -18.76 17.06 -10.81
C THR A 301 -17.45 16.41 -10.34
N LEU A 302 -17.08 15.27 -10.92
CA LEU A 302 -15.78 14.63 -10.61
C LEU A 302 -14.60 15.55 -10.94
N SER A 303 -14.72 16.35 -12.02
CA SER A 303 -13.70 17.33 -12.39
C SER A 303 -13.58 18.46 -11.37
N ASP A 304 -14.71 18.93 -10.83
CA ASP A 304 -14.69 19.95 -9.78
C ASP A 304 -14.02 19.40 -8.51
N LEU A 305 -14.44 18.22 -8.06
CA LEU A 305 -13.83 17.58 -6.88
C LEU A 305 -12.32 17.34 -7.09
N THR A 306 -11.89 16.96 -8.29
CA THR A 306 -10.48 16.76 -8.61
C THR A 306 -9.68 18.06 -8.50
N ARG A 307 -10.22 19.16 -9.00
CA ARG A 307 -9.60 20.49 -8.90
C ARG A 307 -9.50 20.96 -7.45
N GLU A 308 -10.58 20.80 -6.69
CA GLU A 308 -10.60 21.16 -5.27
C GLU A 308 -9.62 20.30 -4.44
N PHE A 309 -9.55 19.00 -4.74
CA PHE A 309 -8.63 18.08 -4.06
C PHE A 309 -7.17 18.44 -4.35
N GLU A 310 -6.83 18.75 -5.61
CA GLU A 310 -5.48 19.21 -5.96
C GLU A 310 -5.15 20.52 -5.23
N SER A 311 -6.07 21.50 -5.23
CA SER A 311 -5.89 22.76 -4.51
C SER A 311 -5.62 22.55 -3.02
N TYR A 312 -6.46 21.74 -2.36
CA TYR A 312 -6.29 21.36 -0.95
C TYR A 312 -4.93 20.69 -0.71
N LEU A 313 -4.54 19.75 -1.58
CA LEU A 313 -3.29 19.04 -1.43
C LEU A 313 -2.08 19.99 -1.47
N LEU A 314 -2.06 20.91 -2.42
CA LEU A 314 -0.91 21.80 -2.67
C LEU A 314 -0.85 23.00 -1.72
N THR A 315 -2.01 23.57 -1.38
CA THR A 315 -2.08 24.83 -0.63
C THR A 315 -2.29 24.65 0.87
N GLU A 316 -2.77 23.48 1.30
CA GLU A 316 -3.01 23.17 2.71
C GLU A 316 -2.19 21.96 3.15
N TYR A 317 -2.42 20.78 2.58
CA TYR A 317 -1.86 19.55 3.13
C TYR A 317 -0.33 19.48 3.08
N LEU A 318 0.27 19.69 1.91
CA LEU A 318 1.72 19.55 1.72
C LEU A 318 2.55 20.62 2.44
N VAL A 319 1.93 21.74 2.81
CA VAL A 319 2.60 22.93 3.37
C VAL A 319 2.23 23.20 4.83
N THR A 320 1.27 22.46 5.40
CA THR A 320 0.94 22.55 6.84
C THR A 320 1.84 21.61 7.64
N GLU A 321 2.32 22.05 8.80
CA GLU A 321 3.12 21.20 9.69
C GLU A 321 2.32 19.99 10.16
N HIS A 322 2.90 18.80 9.98
CA HIS A 322 2.23 17.57 10.36
C HIS A 322 2.52 17.24 11.84
N SER A 323 1.47 17.04 12.63
CA SER A 323 1.53 16.95 14.11
C SER A 323 2.47 15.88 14.67
N THR A 324 2.71 14.79 13.92
CA THR A 324 3.62 13.72 14.36
C THR A 324 5.08 13.99 14.00
N THR A 325 5.33 14.69 12.90
CA THR A 325 6.68 14.88 12.35
C THR A 325 7.27 16.25 12.68
N GLY A 326 6.42 17.23 13.02
CA GLY A 326 6.84 18.61 13.33
C GLY A 326 7.30 19.41 12.11
N GLU A 327 7.16 18.85 10.90
CA GLU A 327 7.60 19.44 9.63
C GLU A 327 6.47 19.35 8.62
N THR A 328 6.49 20.22 7.61
CA THR A 328 5.56 20.13 6.48
C THR A 328 5.92 18.94 5.59
N PRO A 329 4.93 18.19 5.07
CA PRO A 329 5.22 17.01 4.25
C PRO A 329 6.15 17.30 3.06
N GLN A 330 5.95 18.43 2.37
CA GLN A 330 6.82 18.80 1.27
C GLN A 330 8.23 19.15 1.73
N ALA A 331 8.41 19.94 2.79
CA ALA A 331 9.74 20.29 3.28
C ALA A 331 10.51 19.05 3.76
N ARG A 332 9.81 18.14 4.46
CA ARG A 332 10.39 16.88 4.94
C ARG A 332 10.76 15.95 3.78
N TRP A 333 9.96 15.89 2.71
CA TRP A 333 10.34 15.11 1.52
C TRP A 333 11.56 15.68 0.82
N GLN A 334 11.71 17.00 0.83
CA GLN A 334 12.86 17.70 0.27
C GLN A 334 14.05 17.78 1.23
N SER A 335 13.94 17.25 2.45
CA SER A 335 15.01 17.34 3.44
C SER A 335 16.15 16.39 3.08
N GLY A 336 17.38 16.87 3.26
CA GLY A 336 18.60 16.14 2.92
C GLY A 336 19.05 16.28 1.45
N SER A 337 20.26 15.80 1.17
CA SER A 337 20.88 15.84 -0.17
C SER A 337 20.47 14.65 -1.05
N PHE A 338 19.20 14.24 -0.97
CA PHE A 338 18.68 13.12 -1.74
C PHE A 338 18.25 13.55 -3.15
N LEU A 339 18.59 12.75 -4.16
CA LEU A 339 18.13 12.93 -5.53
C LEU A 339 17.16 11.80 -5.90
N PRO A 340 15.92 12.11 -6.28
CA PRO A 340 14.96 11.09 -6.69
C PRO A 340 15.45 10.32 -7.92
N ARG A 341 15.41 8.99 -7.82
CA ARG A 341 15.63 8.11 -8.97
C ARG A 341 14.47 8.29 -9.95
N MET A 342 14.74 8.62 -11.20
CA MET A 342 13.71 8.83 -12.22
C MET A 342 13.78 7.75 -13.30
N PRO A 343 12.65 7.44 -13.98
CA PRO A 343 12.68 6.68 -15.23
C PRO A 343 13.44 7.46 -16.32
N ASP A 344 13.97 6.74 -17.33
CA ASP A 344 14.76 7.36 -18.40
C ASP A 344 13.90 8.29 -19.27
N SER A 345 12.63 7.94 -19.50
CA SER A 345 11.67 8.79 -20.19
C SER A 345 10.22 8.55 -19.73
N LEU A 346 9.37 9.55 -19.97
CA LEU A 346 7.92 9.43 -19.74
C LEU A 346 7.31 8.33 -20.60
N GLU A 347 7.80 8.18 -21.83
CA GLU A 347 7.30 7.19 -22.79
C GLU A 347 7.58 5.76 -22.33
N GLN A 348 8.75 5.51 -21.73
CA GLN A 348 9.10 4.24 -21.13
C GLN A 348 8.23 3.95 -19.91
N LEU A 349 7.99 4.95 -19.06
CA LEU A 349 7.11 4.81 -17.91
C LEU A 349 5.68 4.47 -18.34
N ASP A 350 5.17 5.13 -19.38
CA ASP A 350 3.83 4.87 -19.94
C ASP A 350 3.73 3.49 -20.58
N LEU A 351 4.78 3.08 -21.30
CA LEU A 351 4.91 1.73 -21.84
C LEU A 351 4.82 0.67 -20.75
N LEU A 352 5.49 0.89 -19.63
CA LEU A 352 5.49 -0.05 -18.51
C LEU A 352 4.12 -0.06 -17.81
N LEU A 353 3.64 1.09 -17.35
CA LEU A 353 2.49 1.15 -16.44
C LEU A 353 1.13 1.08 -17.11
N LEU A 354 1.00 1.60 -18.33
CA LEU A 354 -0.32 1.92 -18.90
C LEU A 354 -0.71 1.08 -20.10
N THR A 355 0.22 0.26 -20.62
CA THR A 355 -0.08 -0.51 -21.82
C THR A 355 -0.67 -1.88 -21.52
N VAL A 356 -1.94 -2.05 -21.90
CA VAL A 356 -2.61 -3.34 -21.81
C VAL A 356 -2.30 -4.15 -23.08
N PRO A 357 -1.68 -5.33 -22.97
CA PRO A 357 -1.46 -6.19 -24.13
C PRO A 357 -2.79 -6.76 -24.65
N LYS A 358 -3.08 -6.55 -25.93
CA LYS A 358 -4.22 -7.17 -26.63
C LYS A 358 -3.78 -7.76 -27.96
N MET A 359 -4.01 -9.05 -28.14
CA MET A 359 -3.75 -9.71 -29.42
C MET A 359 -4.79 -9.30 -30.45
N ARG A 360 -4.34 -8.84 -31.62
CA ARG A 360 -5.17 -8.53 -32.78
C ARG A 360 -4.50 -8.99 -34.05
N ARG A 361 -5.32 -9.30 -35.05
CA ARG A 361 -4.84 -9.66 -36.38
C ARG A 361 -4.72 -8.39 -37.23
N VAL A 362 -3.62 -8.25 -37.94
CA VAL A 362 -3.46 -7.16 -38.92
C VAL A 362 -4.30 -7.49 -40.15
N GLN A 363 -5.23 -6.62 -40.49
CA GLN A 363 -6.07 -6.71 -41.68
C GLN A 363 -5.49 -5.87 -42.83
N GLN A 364 -6.07 -5.96 -44.02
CA GLN A 364 -5.60 -5.21 -45.19
C GLN A 364 -5.75 -3.69 -45.03
N ASP A 365 -6.74 -3.25 -44.25
CA ASP A 365 -7.04 -1.85 -43.98
C ASP A 365 -6.46 -1.35 -42.65
N GLY A 366 -5.68 -2.17 -41.94
CA GLY A 366 -5.05 -1.83 -40.66
C GLY A 366 -5.45 -2.78 -39.54
N ILE A 367 -5.49 -2.28 -38.31
CA ILE A 367 -5.89 -3.06 -37.14
C ILE A 367 -7.19 -2.48 -36.58
N GLN A 368 -8.23 -3.30 -36.50
CA GLN A 368 -9.48 -2.92 -35.84
C GLN A 368 -9.39 -3.23 -34.35
N PHE A 369 -9.59 -2.20 -33.53
CA PHE A 369 -9.55 -2.32 -32.07
C PHE A 369 -10.49 -1.33 -31.41
N MET A 370 -11.37 -1.82 -30.53
CA MET A 370 -12.32 -1.02 -29.75
C MET A 370 -13.18 -0.05 -30.60
N GLY A 371 -13.58 -0.48 -31.80
CA GLY A 371 -14.40 0.32 -32.71
C GLY A 371 -13.61 1.29 -33.60
N TYR A 372 -12.31 1.44 -33.40
CA TYR A 372 -11.44 2.31 -34.21
C TYR A 372 -10.49 1.51 -35.10
N ARG A 373 -10.04 2.16 -36.18
CA ARG A 373 -9.07 1.60 -37.12
C ARG A 373 -7.72 2.27 -36.98
N TYR A 374 -6.71 1.48 -36.67
CA TYR A 374 -5.33 1.91 -36.51
C TYR A 374 -4.50 1.57 -37.73
N ILE A 375 -3.79 2.56 -38.27
CA ILE A 375 -2.97 2.39 -39.47
C ILE A 375 -1.54 2.86 -39.24
N SER A 376 -0.62 2.17 -39.88
CA SER A 376 0.78 2.58 -40.04
C SER A 376 1.33 1.93 -41.30
N PRO A 377 2.12 2.64 -42.13
CA PRO A 377 2.71 2.07 -43.34
C PRO A 377 3.53 0.78 -43.07
N THR A 378 4.13 0.67 -41.88
CA THR A 378 4.92 -0.49 -41.45
C THR A 378 4.08 -1.77 -41.31
N LEU A 379 2.76 -1.65 -41.08
CA LEU A 379 1.85 -2.80 -40.95
C LEU A 379 1.68 -3.58 -42.26
N ALA A 380 2.00 -3.00 -43.41
CA ALA A 380 1.90 -3.68 -44.71
C ALA A 380 2.73 -4.99 -44.75
N GLY A 381 3.80 -5.07 -43.96
CA GLY A 381 4.64 -6.27 -43.86
C GLY A 381 4.02 -7.42 -43.06
N PHE A 382 3.02 -7.13 -42.24
CA PHE A 382 2.45 -8.01 -41.22
C PHE A 382 0.97 -8.33 -41.47
N VAL A 383 0.43 -7.97 -42.63
CA VAL A 383 -0.97 -8.27 -42.99
C VAL A 383 -1.22 -9.77 -42.91
N GLY A 384 -2.23 -10.17 -42.13
CA GLY A 384 -2.58 -11.56 -41.88
C GLY A 384 -1.97 -12.15 -40.61
N GLU A 385 -0.95 -11.51 -40.03
CA GLU A 385 -0.26 -11.96 -38.81
C GLU A 385 -0.99 -11.50 -37.54
N GLN A 386 -0.73 -12.21 -36.44
CA GLN A 386 -1.15 -11.78 -35.11
C GLN A 386 -0.10 -10.88 -34.47
N VAL A 387 -0.55 -9.75 -33.93
CA VAL A 387 0.28 -8.76 -33.26
C VAL A 387 -0.28 -8.44 -31.89
N ILE A 388 0.60 -8.06 -30.97
CA ILE A 388 0.24 -7.59 -29.63
C ILE A 388 0.15 -6.06 -29.70
N LEU A 389 -1.02 -5.53 -29.39
CA LEU A 389 -1.24 -4.11 -29.19
C LEU A 389 -0.95 -3.75 -27.74
N ARG A 390 -0.22 -2.66 -27.55
CA ARG A 390 0.02 -2.00 -26.27
C ARG A 390 -0.48 -0.57 -26.40
N TYR A 391 -1.47 -0.18 -25.60
CA TYR A 391 -2.15 1.11 -25.71
C TYR A 391 -2.43 1.71 -24.34
N ASP A 392 -2.41 3.04 -24.23
CA ASP A 392 -2.88 3.75 -23.04
C ASP A 392 -4.43 3.85 -23.14
N PRO A 393 -5.21 3.31 -22.21
CA PRO A 393 -6.67 3.40 -22.27
C PRO A 393 -7.20 4.84 -22.15
N ARG A 394 -6.38 5.81 -21.73
CA ARG A 394 -6.74 7.24 -21.71
C ARG A 394 -6.47 7.94 -23.03
N ASP A 395 -5.53 7.41 -23.80
CA ASP A 395 -5.17 7.93 -25.12
C ASP A 395 -5.25 6.81 -26.14
N MET A 396 -6.44 6.70 -26.72
CA MET A 396 -6.72 5.74 -27.77
C MET A 396 -6.34 6.23 -29.16
N ALA A 397 -5.74 7.41 -29.32
CA ALA A 397 -5.34 7.90 -30.65
C ALA A 397 -4.18 7.08 -31.24
N GLU A 398 -3.29 6.56 -30.38
CA GLU A 398 -2.13 5.77 -30.77
C GLU A 398 -2.12 4.40 -30.08
N VAL A 399 -1.75 3.36 -30.83
CA VAL A 399 -1.42 2.04 -30.29
C VAL A 399 -0.02 1.63 -30.74
N ARG A 400 0.74 1.02 -29.84
CA ARG A 400 2.05 0.43 -30.14
C ARG A 400 1.88 -1.03 -30.51
N VAL A 401 2.47 -1.42 -31.63
CA VAL A 401 2.28 -2.74 -32.23
C VAL A 401 3.56 -3.57 -32.10
N TYR A 402 3.42 -4.79 -31.59
CA TYR A 402 4.51 -5.74 -31.37
C TYR A 402 4.23 -7.05 -32.11
N HIS A 403 5.26 -7.67 -32.70
CA HIS A 403 5.18 -8.99 -33.31
C HIS A 403 6.34 -9.82 -32.79
N GLN A 404 6.06 -11.04 -32.32
CA GLN A 404 7.06 -11.91 -31.69
C GLN A 404 7.88 -11.15 -30.61
N GLU A 405 7.18 -10.41 -29.75
CA GLU A 405 7.74 -9.60 -28.65
C GLU A 405 8.63 -8.43 -29.07
N GLN A 406 8.83 -8.20 -30.37
CA GLN A 406 9.58 -7.06 -30.89
C GLN A 406 8.65 -5.90 -31.25
N PHE A 407 9.05 -4.68 -30.88
CA PHE A 407 8.35 -3.47 -31.29
C PHE A 407 8.46 -3.25 -32.80
N ILE A 408 7.33 -3.09 -33.47
CA ILE A 408 7.28 -2.84 -34.92
C ILE A 408 7.10 -1.36 -35.22
N CYS A 409 6.00 -0.78 -34.70
CA CYS A 409 5.60 0.59 -35.02
C CYS A 409 4.55 1.14 -34.07
N LYS A 410 4.42 2.47 -34.06
CA LYS A 410 3.24 3.20 -33.59
C LYS A 410 2.19 3.21 -34.72
N ALA A 411 0.97 2.79 -34.43
CA ALA A 411 -0.17 2.85 -35.34
C ALA A 411 -1.20 3.83 -34.79
N VAL A 412 -1.69 4.71 -35.66
CA VAL A 412 -2.52 5.85 -35.27
C VAL A 412 -3.93 5.65 -35.81
N SER A 413 -4.94 6.02 -35.04
CA SER A 413 -6.32 6.10 -35.51
C SER A 413 -6.57 7.46 -36.16
N PRO A 414 -6.81 7.53 -37.48
CA PRO A 414 -7.07 8.80 -38.17
C PRO A 414 -8.32 9.51 -37.64
N GLU A 415 -9.27 8.74 -37.11
CA GLU A 415 -10.54 9.22 -36.56
C GLU A 415 -10.35 9.95 -35.22
N LEU A 416 -9.34 9.55 -34.44
CA LEU A 416 -9.07 10.11 -33.11
C LEU A 416 -7.95 11.15 -33.11
N ALA A 417 -6.93 10.97 -33.96
CA ALA A 417 -5.73 11.81 -33.94
C ALA A 417 -5.86 13.12 -34.73
N GLY A 418 -6.95 13.32 -35.48
CA GLY A 418 -7.09 14.43 -36.43
C GLY A 418 -6.03 14.43 -37.56
N GLN A 419 -5.15 13.43 -37.59
CA GLN A 419 -4.10 13.22 -38.58
C GLN A 419 -4.52 12.14 -39.55
N VAL A 420 -4.80 12.54 -40.79
CA VAL A 420 -5.04 11.59 -41.89
C VAL A 420 -3.68 11.15 -42.42
N VAL A 421 -3.30 9.88 -42.25
CA VAL A 421 -2.12 9.32 -42.92
C VAL A 421 -2.33 9.44 -44.44
N PRO A 422 -1.49 10.17 -45.18
CA PRO A 422 -1.73 10.42 -46.59
C PRO A 422 -1.72 9.12 -47.40
N TYR A 423 -2.70 8.93 -48.27
CA TYR A 423 -2.81 7.74 -49.13
C TYR A 423 -1.53 7.41 -49.90
N ARG A 424 -0.75 8.43 -50.29
CA ARG A 424 0.54 8.28 -50.97
C ARG A 424 1.56 7.48 -50.15
N GLU A 425 1.62 7.68 -48.84
CA GLU A 425 2.56 6.96 -47.97
C GLU A 425 2.16 5.48 -47.84
N ILE A 426 0.86 5.20 -47.70
CA ILE A 426 0.32 3.84 -47.67
C ILE A 426 0.61 3.12 -48.99
N ALA A 427 0.37 3.79 -50.12
CA ALA A 427 0.64 3.25 -51.45
C ALA A 427 2.13 2.96 -51.66
N ASN A 428 3.01 3.86 -51.21
CA ASN A 428 4.46 3.68 -51.30
C ASN A 428 4.95 2.48 -50.46
N ALA A 429 4.47 2.34 -49.23
CA ALA A 429 4.81 1.20 -48.37
C ALA A 429 4.29 -0.13 -48.95
N ARG A 430 3.05 -0.17 -49.48
CA ARG A 430 2.49 -1.33 -50.19
C ARG A 430 3.34 -1.72 -51.39
N ASN A 431 3.76 -0.73 -52.19
CA ASN A 431 4.58 -0.96 -53.37
C ASN A 431 5.98 -1.46 -53.02
N ARG A 432 6.59 -0.93 -51.95
CA ARG A 432 7.88 -1.42 -51.42
C ARG A 432 7.78 -2.88 -51.00
N ARG A 433 6.77 -3.25 -50.22
CA ARG A 433 6.55 -4.65 -49.78
C ARG A 433 6.29 -5.60 -50.95
N ARG A 434 5.48 -5.20 -51.93
CA ARG A 434 5.25 -6.00 -53.15
C ARG A 434 6.53 -6.26 -53.94
N ARG A 435 7.42 -5.25 -54.04
CA ARG A 435 8.72 -5.42 -54.70
C ARG A 435 9.61 -6.41 -53.94
N GLU A 436 9.64 -6.32 -52.62
CA GLU A 436 10.43 -7.21 -51.75
C GLU A 436 9.94 -8.66 -51.82
N LEU A 437 8.62 -8.90 -51.77
CA LEU A 437 8.04 -10.23 -51.93
C LEU A 437 8.30 -10.82 -53.33
N ARG A 438 8.24 -10.00 -54.39
CA ARG A 438 8.60 -10.45 -55.75
C ARG A 438 10.07 -10.84 -55.86
N LYS A 439 10.95 -10.10 -55.19
CA LYS A 439 12.38 -10.42 -55.14
C LYS A 439 12.61 -11.76 -54.43
N GLN A 440 12.00 -11.97 -53.26
CA GLN A 440 12.10 -13.24 -52.54
C GLN A 440 11.53 -14.43 -53.32
N LEU A 441 10.42 -14.23 -54.05
CA LEU A 441 9.86 -15.27 -54.94
C LEU A 441 10.81 -15.61 -56.08
N ALA A 442 11.40 -14.62 -56.73
CA ALA A 442 12.39 -14.85 -57.80
C ALA A 442 13.64 -15.58 -57.28
N GLU A 443 14.18 -15.15 -56.14
CA GLU A 443 15.33 -15.81 -55.48
C GLU A 443 15.00 -17.27 -55.13
N ARG A 444 13.82 -17.54 -54.55
CA ARG A 444 13.40 -18.92 -54.25
C ARG A 444 13.14 -19.76 -55.49
N GLN A 445 12.59 -19.18 -56.56
CA GLN A 445 12.40 -19.87 -57.84
C GLN A 445 13.74 -20.22 -58.48
N GLU A 446 14.72 -19.33 -58.44
CA GLU A 446 16.08 -19.59 -58.95
C GLU A 446 16.79 -20.69 -58.15
N VAL A 447 16.62 -20.74 -56.83
CA VAL A 447 17.10 -21.85 -55.99
C VAL A 447 16.41 -23.17 -56.36
N VAL A 448 15.09 -23.17 -56.59
CA VAL A 448 14.38 -24.39 -57.02
C VAL A 448 14.81 -24.83 -58.41
N GLU A 449 14.96 -23.90 -59.36
CA GLU A 449 15.42 -24.21 -60.72
C GLU A 449 16.85 -24.77 -60.72
N SER A 450 17.77 -24.20 -59.92
CA SER A 450 19.13 -24.75 -59.79
C SER A 450 19.15 -26.14 -59.16
N LEU A 451 18.32 -26.41 -58.14
CA LEU A 451 18.19 -27.75 -57.54
C LEU A 451 17.58 -28.77 -58.52
N LEU A 452 16.56 -28.38 -59.29
CA LEU A 452 15.95 -29.23 -60.32
C LEU A 452 16.89 -29.48 -61.51
N ALA A 453 17.67 -28.49 -61.92
CA ALA A 453 18.69 -28.63 -62.96
C ALA A 453 19.81 -29.59 -62.51
N SER A 454 20.24 -29.49 -61.25
CA SER A 454 21.21 -30.41 -60.64
C SER A 454 20.69 -31.85 -60.63
N ARG A 455 19.39 -32.04 -60.38
CA ARG A 455 18.74 -33.37 -60.40
C ARG A 455 18.60 -33.93 -61.81
N ARG A 456 18.28 -33.10 -62.81
CA ARG A 456 18.26 -33.51 -64.23
C ARG A 456 19.64 -33.95 -64.72
N TRP A 457 20.72 -33.31 -64.26
CA TRP A 457 22.08 -33.74 -64.59
C TRP A 457 22.43 -35.12 -63.99
N SER A 458 21.87 -35.47 -62.82
CA SER A 458 22.00 -36.83 -62.26
C SER A 458 21.18 -37.91 -62.99
N THR A 459 20.25 -37.53 -63.87
CA THR A 459 19.40 -38.47 -64.64
C THR A 459 19.75 -38.53 -66.13
N SER A 460 20.68 -37.70 -66.61
CA SER A 460 21.03 -37.59 -68.04
C SER A 460 22.33 -38.32 -68.42
N GLU A 461 22.88 -39.19 -67.57
CA GLU A 461 23.96 -40.11 -67.94
C GLU A 461 23.46 -41.42 -68.60
N THR A 462 22.17 -41.53 -68.92
CA THR A 462 21.63 -42.70 -69.62
C THR A 462 20.64 -42.31 -70.72
N SER A 463 21.11 -41.64 -71.77
CA SER A 463 20.63 -41.80 -73.16
C SER A 463 21.32 -40.79 -74.09
N ALA A 464 22.10 -41.33 -75.02
CA ALA A 464 22.78 -40.58 -76.07
C ALA A 464 21.87 -40.29 -77.28
N GLU A 465 22.24 -39.21 -77.99
CA GLU A 465 22.01 -38.89 -79.42
C GLU A 465 20.60 -38.54 -79.93
N LEU A 466 20.42 -37.26 -80.33
CA LEU A 466 20.28 -36.82 -81.74
C LEU A 466 19.89 -35.33 -81.90
N SER A 467 20.71 -34.61 -82.69
CA SER A 467 20.40 -33.43 -83.53
C SER A 467 19.93 -32.08 -82.94
N LYS A 468 20.67 -31.00 -83.30
CA LYS A 468 20.32 -29.56 -83.15
C LYS A 468 19.26 -29.14 -84.19
N PRO A 469 18.51 -28.02 -84.02
CA PRO A 469 19.05 -26.68 -84.30
C PRO A 469 18.68 -25.58 -83.29
N SER A 470 19.56 -24.57 -83.24
CA SER A 470 19.51 -23.36 -82.41
C SER A 470 18.30 -22.46 -82.72
N LYS A 471 17.55 -22.04 -81.69
CA LYS A 471 16.63 -20.91 -81.77
C LYS A 471 17.27 -19.64 -81.20
N VAL A 472 17.26 -18.62 -82.06
CA VAL A 472 17.79 -17.26 -81.91
C VAL A 472 17.09 -16.50 -80.78
N LYS A 473 17.85 -15.82 -79.91
CA LYS A 473 17.32 -14.84 -78.93
C LYS A 473 16.79 -13.60 -79.67
N PRO A 474 15.61 -13.05 -79.32
CA PRO A 474 15.13 -11.82 -79.92
C PRO A 474 15.98 -10.62 -79.46
N LYS A 475 16.44 -9.80 -80.43
CA LYS A 475 17.13 -8.53 -80.18
C LYS A 475 16.22 -7.58 -79.40
N ARG A 476 16.72 -7.00 -78.31
CA ARG A 476 16.10 -5.84 -77.63
C ARG A 476 16.01 -4.67 -78.61
N LYS A 477 14.80 -4.17 -78.87
CA LYS A 477 14.58 -2.91 -79.63
C LYS A 477 15.10 -1.74 -78.79
N ILE A 478 16.15 -1.08 -79.27
CA ILE A 478 16.59 0.24 -78.79
C ILE A 478 15.58 1.26 -79.31
N LYS A 479 14.89 1.99 -78.42
CA LYS A 479 14.09 3.17 -78.80
C LYS A 479 15.04 4.33 -79.09
N ARG A 480 15.07 4.81 -80.34
CA ARG A 480 15.65 6.11 -80.70
C ARG A 480 14.58 7.17 -80.48
N TYR A 481 14.87 8.18 -79.66
CA TYR A 481 14.14 9.44 -79.66
C TYR A 481 14.65 10.28 -80.82
N ARG A 482 13.74 10.78 -81.66
CA ARG A 482 14.01 11.83 -82.65
C ARG A 482 13.67 13.14 -81.96
N ASN A 483 14.65 14.01 -81.79
CA ASN A 483 14.41 15.41 -81.50
C ASN A 483 14.16 16.10 -82.83
N GLU A 484 12.95 16.60 -83.02
CA GLU A 484 12.63 17.82 -83.76
C GLU A 484 11.51 18.53 -83.00
#